data_AF-A0A223V2V7-F1
#
_entry.id   AF-A0A223V2V7-F1
#
_cell.length_a   1.000
_cell.length_b   1.000
_cell.length_c   1.000
_cell.angle_alpha   90.00
_cell.angle_beta   90.00
_cell.angle_gamma   90.00
#
_symmetry.space_group_name_H-M   'P 1'
#
loop_
_entity.id
_entity.type
_entity.pdbx_description
1 polymer ?
#
loop_
_entity_poly.entity_id
_entity_poly.type
_entity_poly.pdbx_seq_one_letter_code
_entity_poly.pdbx_strand_id
1 'polypeptide(L)'
;MKKILNFAYLGIFVMALSFTSCQDEFEEISTGEDQTAITASSSTGILIQNTTARDGSFDNIVDGTSCYDVKFPYTVEVNGLELTINSREDLKLIEEIFDEVDDDEDFLEILFPITITSGDFTEITINGFEDLKALREQCKEGGEDDDIECIDFVYPMTLYTFDINLEQTGEVMVKSDMELRLFFKGLEDNELVSFDFPIMLELYDGSKIEVNSNEELAMNIRNAKDACDEDDDNDYNDDDFTEEELDGYLVSCPWHVLEVIRDDVDQSPQYLDYFINFKEDGSVVVTNRTGFEANGTWTSSMGDNGAMITMNLEALTDFSMEWTIYKTEEGIIKFYNGERNRIRMRRYCEEDGAGYTADNLRNILKECAWVIKKVKNQGEEIDRLLGYEFKFMPEGVITLSNGVNTSEGTWEIGLNMQQQLAMSITMGDEPGVSFEWPVRELTESRLKFEVDEIDYELVLQRVCEDNAGDADVLEIRNYMMGGDWVVASYVEGDMDKTESFMGYSTAFMVENQIELKEGGTTYANGLWRVLRNKDGQLKVYLNFGDNAPFLELTEDWDYVSIVEGRLELKDVSGDGTVSVLVLEK
;
A
#
# COMPACT_ATOMS: atom_id res chain seq x y z
N MET A 1 11.16 -3.00 82.83
CA MET A 1 11.06 -3.35 81.41
C MET A 1 9.59 -3.49 81.03
N LYS A 2 8.91 -2.35 80.88
CA LYS A 2 7.53 -2.19 80.42
C LYS A 2 7.56 -0.84 79.70
N LYS A 3 7.62 -0.84 78.36
CA LYS A 3 7.34 0.32 77.46
C LYS A 3 7.79 0.17 76.00
N ILE A 4 8.41 -0.94 75.59
CA ILE A 4 8.93 -1.07 74.20
C ILE A 4 8.04 -1.95 73.30
N LEU A 5 7.08 -2.71 73.85
CA LEU A 5 6.29 -3.66 73.05
C LEU A 5 4.97 -3.13 72.46
N ASN A 6 4.68 -1.83 72.58
CA ASN A 6 3.45 -1.22 72.03
C ASN A 6 3.68 -0.27 70.85
N PHE A 7 4.92 -0.01 70.44
CA PHE A 7 5.21 0.86 69.30
C PHE A 7 5.42 0.11 67.97
N ALA A 8 5.64 -1.21 68.02
CA ALA A 8 5.81 -2.02 66.81
C ALA A 8 4.47 -2.23 66.06
N TYR A 9 3.36 -2.33 66.77
CA TYR A 9 2.03 -2.50 66.17
C TYR A 9 1.43 -1.19 65.63
N LEU A 10 1.88 -0.03 66.13
CA LEU A 10 1.43 1.27 65.63
C LEU A 10 2.15 1.66 64.33
N GLY A 11 3.41 1.23 64.14
CA GLY A 11 4.17 1.46 62.91
C GLY A 11 3.68 0.62 61.73
N ILE A 12 3.25 -0.62 61.97
CA ILE A 12 2.72 -1.51 60.92
C ILE A 12 1.30 -1.08 60.50
N PHE A 13 0.51 -0.50 61.41
CA PHE A 13 -0.84 -0.01 61.09
C PHE A 13 -0.84 1.30 60.28
N VAL A 14 0.20 2.14 60.40
CA VAL A 14 0.32 3.40 59.65
C VAL A 14 0.94 3.19 58.27
N MET A 15 1.77 2.16 58.07
CA MET A 15 2.33 1.83 56.74
C MET A 15 1.32 1.11 55.83
N ALA A 16 0.25 0.53 56.39
CA ALA A 16 -0.85 -0.05 55.63
C ALA A 16 -1.88 0.98 55.13
N LEU A 17 -1.80 2.25 55.57
CA LEU A 17 -2.74 3.32 55.21
C LEU A 17 -2.18 4.26 54.12
N SER A 18 -1.01 3.95 53.55
CA SER A 18 -0.34 4.76 52.51
C SER A 18 -0.49 4.22 51.08
N PHE A 19 -1.28 3.16 50.88
CA PHE A 19 -1.59 2.60 49.55
C PHE A 19 -3.04 2.86 49.14
N THR A 20 -3.56 4.05 49.41
CA THR A 20 -4.76 4.54 48.73
C THR A 20 -4.30 5.25 47.45
N SER A 21 -3.89 4.45 46.46
CA SER A 21 -3.99 4.88 45.06
C SER A 21 -5.48 5.08 44.78
N CYS A 22 -5.82 6.10 43.98
CA CYS A 22 -7.17 6.25 43.46
C CYS A 22 -7.56 4.93 42.80
N GLN A 23 -8.54 4.27 43.41
CA GLN A 23 -9.32 3.26 42.73
C GLN A 23 -10.28 4.10 41.89
N ASP A 24 -10.23 3.97 40.56
CA ASP A 24 -11.32 4.45 39.71
C ASP A 24 -12.64 3.93 40.29
N GLU A 25 -13.68 4.75 40.23
CA GLU A 25 -15.00 4.43 40.77
C GLU A 25 -15.52 3.11 40.16
N PHE A 26 -15.21 1.98 40.81
CA PHE A 26 -15.96 0.75 40.60
C PHE A 26 -17.32 0.97 41.24
N GLU A 27 -18.35 1.12 40.41
CA GLU A 27 -19.72 0.96 40.88
C GLU A 27 -19.87 -0.41 41.56
N GLU A 28 -20.49 -0.42 42.74
CA GLU A 28 -20.82 -1.65 43.46
C GLU A 28 -21.66 -2.56 42.56
N ILE A 29 -21.07 -3.71 42.20
CA ILE A 29 -21.75 -4.79 41.49
C ILE A 29 -22.96 -5.22 42.33
N SER A 30 -24.15 -4.90 41.82
CA SER A 30 -25.41 -5.44 42.32
C SER A 30 -25.35 -6.97 42.24
N THR A 31 -25.19 -7.62 43.39
CA THR A 31 -25.35 -9.07 43.51
C THR A 31 -26.84 -9.40 43.50
N GLY A 32 -27.37 -9.72 42.32
CA GLY A 32 -28.72 -10.26 42.13
C GLY A 32 -28.87 -10.73 40.69
N GLU A 33 -29.45 -11.91 40.49
CA GLU A 33 -29.78 -12.50 39.18
C GLU A 33 -30.32 -11.44 38.21
N ASP A 34 -29.60 -11.16 37.10
CA ASP A 34 -30.10 -10.59 35.83
C ASP A 34 -28.89 -10.38 34.88
N GLN A 35 -28.49 -11.43 34.15
CA GLN A 35 -28.12 -11.19 32.75
C GLN A 35 -29.42 -10.69 32.10
N THR A 36 -29.41 -9.67 31.21
CA THR A 36 -30.15 -9.73 29.92
C THR A 36 -30.37 -8.40 29.18
N ALA A 37 -30.05 -7.22 29.70
CA ALA A 37 -30.49 -5.99 29.01
C ALA A 37 -29.51 -4.81 29.02
N ILE A 38 -29.24 -4.28 27.82
CA ILE A 38 -28.46 -3.07 27.51
C ILE A 38 -29.44 -1.95 27.12
N THR A 39 -29.27 -0.76 27.67
CA THR A 39 -29.91 0.47 27.13
C THR A 39 -28.89 1.26 26.30
N ALA A 40 -29.35 2.13 25.40
CA ALA A 40 -28.45 2.99 24.61
C ALA A 40 -27.54 3.86 25.50
N SER A 41 -28.04 4.32 26.65
CA SER A 41 -27.28 5.15 27.59
C SER A 41 -26.47 4.36 28.64
N SER A 42 -26.51 3.02 28.61
CA SER A 42 -25.71 2.21 29.54
C SER A 42 -24.24 2.22 29.16
N SER A 43 -23.34 1.91 30.09
CA SER A 43 -21.90 1.87 29.80
C SER A 43 -21.55 0.88 28.68
N THR A 44 -22.20 -0.28 28.64
CA THR A 44 -22.07 -1.24 27.52
C THR A 44 -22.65 -0.69 26.22
N GLY A 45 -23.78 0.02 26.28
CA GLY A 45 -24.40 0.65 25.10
C GLY A 45 -23.55 1.78 24.51
N ILE A 46 -22.82 2.52 25.34
CA ILE A 46 -21.85 3.53 24.89
C ILE A 46 -20.67 2.84 24.22
N LEU A 47 -20.08 1.81 24.85
CA LEU A 47 -18.98 1.05 24.24
C LEU A 47 -19.37 0.49 22.86
N ILE A 48 -20.57 -0.06 22.71
CA ILE A 48 -21.05 -0.56 21.41
C ILE A 48 -21.16 0.58 20.39
N GLN A 49 -21.67 1.74 20.78
CA GLN A 49 -21.79 2.90 19.89
C GLN A 49 -20.43 3.46 19.46
N ASN A 50 -19.46 3.42 20.37
CA ASN A 50 -18.10 3.87 20.14
C ASN A 50 -17.35 2.90 19.21
N THR A 51 -17.45 1.59 19.46
CA THR A 51 -16.90 0.53 18.58
C THR A 51 -17.56 0.47 17.19
N THR A 52 -18.75 1.07 17.03
CA THR A 52 -19.44 1.14 15.74
C THR A 52 -19.49 2.56 15.18
N ALA A 53 -18.66 3.45 15.73
CA ALA A 53 -18.46 4.77 15.14
C ALA A 53 -17.85 4.62 13.74
N ARG A 54 -18.09 5.63 12.91
CA ARG A 54 -17.46 5.74 11.61
C ARG A 54 -16.20 6.58 11.79
N ASP A 55 -15.08 5.90 11.74
CA ASP A 55 -13.77 6.49 11.58
C ASP A 55 -13.73 7.36 10.31
N GLY A 56 -13.35 8.62 10.50
CA GLY A 56 -13.21 9.64 9.46
C GLY A 56 -11.77 9.90 9.03
N SER A 57 -10.77 9.31 9.68
CA SER A 57 -9.32 9.56 9.45
C SER A 57 -8.87 9.28 8.01
N PHE A 58 -9.47 8.29 7.35
CA PHE A 58 -8.99 7.77 6.07
C PHE A 58 -8.92 8.79 4.90
N ASP A 59 -9.58 9.96 5.00
CA ASP A 59 -9.46 11.04 4.01
C ASP A 59 -9.01 12.38 4.61
N ASN A 60 -8.26 12.33 5.72
CA ASN A 60 -7.55 13.45 6.33
C ASN A 60 -6.76 14.30 5.31
N ILE A 61 -6.18 13.66 4.29
CA ILE A 61 -5.47 14.36 3.19
C ILE A 61 -6.35 15.39 2.46
N VAL A 62 -7.65 15.17 2.43
CA VAL A 62 -8.62 16.02 1.73
C VAL A 62 -9.21 17.09 2.64
N ASP A 63 -9.79 16.70 3.76
CA ASP A 63 -10.60 17.61 4.57
C ASP A 63 -9.87 18.14 5.83
N GLY A 64 -8.82 17.43 6.24
CA GLY A 64 -7.94 17.77 7.31
C GLY A 64 -8.54 17.55 8.71
N THR A 65 -9.32 16.48 8.92
CA THR A 65 -9.92 16.15 10.21
C THR A 65 -10.32 14.68 10.35
N SER A 66 -9.97 14.04 11.47
CA SER A 66 -10.32 12.63 11.71
C SER A 66 -11.79 12.39 12.06
N CYS A 67 -12.51 13.44 12.49
CA CYS A 67 -13.89 13.30 12.99
C CYS A 67 -14.96 13.05 11.92
N TYR A 68 -14.64 13.27 10.64
CA TYR A 68 -15.59 13.21 9.54
C TYR A 68 -14.89 12.71 8.30
N ASP A 69 -15.63 12.04 7.41
CA ASP A 69 -15.13 11.73 6.07
C ASP A 69 -15.97 12.33 4.97
N VAL A 70 -15.35 12.63 3.83
CA VAL A 70 -16.05 13.13 2.65
C VAL A 70 -16.70 11.97 1.89
N LYS A 71 -18.03 12.03 1.77
CA LYS A 71 -18.81 11.05 1.04
C LYS A 71 -18.55 11.14 -0.46
N PHE A 72 -18.06 10.04 -1.03
CA PHE A 72 -17.89 9.90 -2.47
C PHE A 72 -19.21 10.00 -3.27
N PRO A 73 -19.17 10.50 -4.53
CA PRO A 73 -18.01 11.12 -5.18
C PRO A 73 -17.92 12.63 -4.88
N TYR A 74 -16.70 13.16 -4.89
CA TYR A 74 -16.43 14.59 -4.82
C TYR A 74 -15.25 14.98 -5.72
N THR A 75 -14.99 16.28 -5.86
CA THR A 75 -13.94 16.80 -6.73
C THR A 75 -13.03 17.73 -5.94
N VAL A 76 -11.74 17.59 -6.16
CA VAL A 76 -10.68 18.42 -5.58
C VAL A 76 -9.80 18.99 -6.69
N GLU A 77 -9.15 20.12 -6.43
CA GLU A 77 -8.09 20.68 -7.25
C GLU A 77 -6.77 20.52 -6.48
N VAL A 78 -5.88 19.66 -6.96
CA VAL A 78 -4.59 19.34 -6.32
C VAL A 78 -3.48 19.92 -7.20
N ASN A 79 -2.72 20.88 -6.69
CA ASN A 79 -1.67 21.60 -7.43
C ASN A 79 -2.13 22.17 -8.80
N GLY A 80 -3.42 22.50 -8.92
CA GLY A 80 -4.05 23.02 -10.15
C GLY A 80 -4.63 21.95 -11.10
N LEU A 81 -4.57 20.67 -10.72
CA LEU A 81 -5.19 19.55 -11.42
C LEU A 81 -6.53 19.19 -10.78
N GLU A 82 -7.60 19.16 -11.57
CA GLU A 82 -8.93 18.77 -11.10
C GLU A 82 -9.05 17.24 -11.06
N LEU A 83 -9.22 16.66 -9.87
CA LEU A 83 -9.39 15.23 -9.64
C LEU A 83 -10.79 14.93 -9.12
N THR A 84 -11.42 13.89 -9.65
CA THR A 84 -12.68 13.36 -9.10
C THR A 84 -12.38 12.12 -8.28
N ILE A 85 -12.67 12.20 -6.98
CA ILE A 85 -12.48 11.12 -6.01
C ILE A 85 -13.79 10.34 -5.90
N ASN A 86 -13.80 9.11 -6.41
CA ASN A 86 -14.97 8.23 -6.42
C ASN A 86 -14.87 7.09 -5.40
N SER A 87 -13.66 6.77 -4.93
CA SER A 87 -13.41 5.75 -3.92
C SER A 87 -12.16 6.07 -3.11
N ARG A 88 -11.91 5.26 -2.06
CA ARG A 88 -10.71 5.39 -1.22
C ARG A 88 -9.42 5.22 -2.01
N GLU A 89 -9.43 4.37 -3.04
CA GLU A 89 -8.26 4.15 -3.90
C GLU A 89 -7.86 5.40 -4.70
N ASP A 90 -8.81 6.32 -4.95
CA ASP A 90 -8.51 7.58 -5.64
C ASP A 90 -7.77 8.59 -4.74
N LEU A 91 -7.76 8.39 -3.40
CA LEU A 91 -7.02 9.25 -2.46
C LEU A 91 -5.51 9.12 -2.63
N LYS A 92 -5.02 7.93 -3.02
CA LYS A 92 -3.61 7.68 -3.34
C LYS A 92 -3.08 8.56 -4.47
N LEU A 93 -3.96 9.00 -5.38
CA LEU A 93 -3.56 9.92 -6.44
C LEU A 93 -3.18 11.29 -5.87
N ILE A 94 -3.77 11.69 -4.75
CA ILE A 94 -3.45 12.96 -4.08
C ILE A 94 -2.07 12.84 -3.41
N GLU A 95 -1.82 11.74 -2.70
CA GLU A 95 -0.51 11.41 -2.11
C GLU A 95 0.59 11.36 -3.18
N GLU A 96 0.36 10.64 -4.28
CA GLU A 96 1.31 10.53 -5.39
C GLU A 96 1.67 11.89 -5.99
N ILE A 97 0.72 12.84 -6.04
CA ILE A 97 0.97 14.20 -6.54
C ILE A 97 1.79 15.03 -5.54
N PHE A 98 1.49 14.93 -4.25
CA PHE A 98 2.26 15.62 -3.21
C PHE A 98 3.70 15.09 -3.12
N ASP A 99 3.88 13.80 -3.40
CA ASP A 99 5.19 13.15 -3.36
C ASP A 99 6.04 13.31 -4.62
N GLU A 100 5.48 13.89 -5.70
CA GLU A 100 6.19 14.04 -6.97
C GLU A 100 7.40 14.96 -6.80
N VAL A 101 7.26 16.01 -5.99
CA VAL A 101 8.29 17.01 -5.75
C VAL A 101 8.44 17.26 -4.26
N ASP A 102 9.21 16.39 -3.64
CA ASP A 102 9.89 16.50 -2.35
C ASP A 102 10.16 17.93 -1.74
N ASP A 103 10.25 19.02 -2.52
CA ASP A 103 10.55 20.43 -2.14
C ASP A 103 9.50 21.49 -2.59
N ASP A 104 8.28 21.13 -2.99
CA ASP A 104 7.24 22.09 -3.37
C ASP A 104 6.26 22.42 -2.22
N GLU A 105 5.42 23.44 -2.47
CA GLU A 105 4.29 23.75 -1.59
C GLU A 105 3.05 23.12 -2.23
N ASP A 106 2.53 22.08 -1.59
CA ASP A 106 1.31 21.42 -2.02
C ASP A 106 0.05 22.20 -1.66
N PHE A 107 -0.87 22.26 -2.62
CA PHE A 107 -2.16 22.91 -2.46
C PHE A 107 -3.28 21.99 -2.89
N LEU A 108 -4.20 21.72 -1.96
CA LEU A 108 -5.48 21.07 -2.24
C LEU A 108 -6.63 22.05 -2.00
N GLU A 109 -7.51 22.18 -2.99
CA GLU A 109 -8.76 22.94 -2.90
C GLU A 109 -9.97 22.03 -3.19
N ILE A 110 -10.87 21.89 -2.23
CA ILE A 110 -12.11 21.13 -2.40
C ILE A 110 -13.11 21.93 -3.23
N LEU A 111 -13.70 21.31 -4.27
CA LEU A 111 -14.78 21.90 -5.04
C LEU A 111 -16.14 21.64 -4.40
N PHE A 112 -16.65 22.66 -3.71
CA PHE A 112 -17.96 22.63 -3.04
C PHE A 112 -19.15 22.69 -4.01
N PRO A 113 -20.32 22.14 -3.64
CA PRO A 113 -20.63 21.52 -2.35
C PRO A 113 -20.18 20.06 -2.25
N ILE A 114 -19.76 19.65 -1.05
CA ILE A 114 -19.48 18.25 -0.69
C ILE A 114 -20.47 17.77 0.38
N THR A 115 -20.54 16.46 0.58
CA THR A 115 -21.26 15.86 1.72
C THR A 115 -20.25 15.15 2.58
N ILE A 116 -20.27 15.41 3.88
CA ILE A 116 -19.46 14.67 4.85
C ILE A 116 -20.35 13.73 5.66
N THR A 117 -19.77 12.69 6.21
CA THR A 117 -20.42 11.77 7.15
C THR A 117 -19.72 11.88 8.50
N SER A 118 -20.47 12.04 9.58
CA SER A 118 -19.91 12.01 10.95
C SER A 118 -19.84 10.59 11.51
N GLY A 119 -19.11 10.41 12.62
CA GLY A 119 -19.01 9.14 13.36
C GLY A 119 -20.34 8.51 13.81
N ASP A 120 -21.45 9.27 13.81
CA ASP A 120 -22.81 8.76 14.08
C ASP A 120 -23.66 8.53 12.81
N PHE A 121 -23.01 8.44 11.65
CA PHE A 121 -23.56 8.30 10.30
C PHE A 121 -24.52 9.42 9.88
N THR A 122 -24.39 10.61 10.48
CA THR A 122 -25.17 11.78 10.04
C THR A 122 -24.50 12.41 8.83
N GLU A 123 -25.24 12.57 7.74
CA GLU A 123 -24.76 13.24 6.54
C GLU A 123 -25.00 14.76 6.62
N ILE A 124 -23.96 15.54 6.38
CA ILE A 124 -23.99 17.00 6.42
C ILE A 124 -23.50 17.53 5.07
N THR A 125 -24.31 18.38 4.41
CA THR A 125 -23.88 19.08 3.19
C THR A 125 -23.10 20.33 3.53
N ILE A 126 -21.87 20.40 3.05
CA ILE A 126 -20.94 21.52 3.22
C ILE A 126 -20.93 22.35 1.93
N ASN A 127 -21.25 23.64 2.03
CA ASN A 127 -21.42 24.50 0.84
C ASN A 127 -20.21 25.39 0.56
N GLY A 128 -19.20 25.36 1.42
CA GLY A 128 -17.97 26.14 1.25
C GLY A 128 -16.96 25.88 2.37
N PHE A 129 -15.73 26.32 2.15
CA PHE A 129 -14.60 26.14 3.06
C PHE A 129 -14.85 26.65 4.48
N GLU A 130 -15.56 27.77 4.65
CA GLU A 130 -15.87 28.30 5.99
C GLU A 130 -16.81 27.39 6.80
N ASP A 131 -17.70 26.66 6.14
CA ASP A 131 -18.57 25.67 6.79
C ASP A 131 -17.74 24.47 7.28
N LEU A 132 -16.80 24.00 6.44
CA LEU A 132 -15.87 22.91 6.78
C LEU A 132 -14.96 23.30 7.95
N LYS A 133 -14.35 24.48 7.87
CA LYS A 133 -13.47 25.01 8.93
C LYS A 133 -14.19 25.11 10.28
N ALA A 134 -15.43 25.55 10.29
CA ALA A 134 -16.21 25.64 11.52
C ALA A 134 -16.47 24.26 12.17
N LEU A 135 -16.53 23.19 11.36
CA LEU A 135 -16.63 21.81 11.86
C LEU A 135 -15.27 21.30 12.36
N ARG A 136 -14.18 21.58 11.66
CA ARG A 136 -12.82 21.26 12.11
C ARG A 136 -12.49 21.88 13.46
N GLU A 137 -12.89 23.13 13.71
CA GLU A 137 -12.72 23.79 15.02
C GLU A 137 -13.51 23.11 16.17
N GLN A 138 -14.47 22.24 15.85
CA GLN A 138 -15.22 21.44 16.82
C GLN A 138 -14.64 20.03 16.99
N CYS A 139 -13.82 19.57 16.03
CA CYS A 139 -13.09 18.31 16.14
C CYS A 139 -11.91 18.47 17.10
N LYS A 140 -11.59 17.39 17.81
CA LYS A 140 -10.48 17.32 18.75
C LYS A 140 -9.44 16.35 18.18
N GLU A 141 -8.62 16.87 17.27
CA GLU A 141 -7.49 16.15 16.67
C GLU A 141 -6.44 15.76 17.72
N GLY A 142 -5.84 14.58 17.56
CA GLY A 142 -4.67 14.13 18.33
C GLY A 142 -4.98 13.55 19.71
N GLY A 143 -6.07 12.79 19.81
CA GLY A 143 -6.10 11.64 20.71
C GLY A 143 -7.32 11.48 21.59
N GLU A 144 -7.59 10.25 22.06
CA GLU A 144 -8.77 9.82 22.80
C GLU A 144 -10.01 10.62 22.36
N ASP A 145 -10.38 10.45 21.10
CA ASP A 145 -11.78 10.61 20.76
C ASP A 145 -12.59 9.44 21.37
N ASP A 146 -13.90 9.46 21.11
CA ASP A 146 -14.79 8.47 21.73
C ASP A 146 -14.86 7.18 20.90
N ASP A 147 -14.30 7.11 19.69
CA ASP A 147 -14.27 5.93 18.82
C ASP A 147 -13.51 4.80 19.50
N ILE A 148 -13.74 3.58 19.02
CA ILE A 148 -12.93 2.43 19.41
C ILE A 148 -12.68 1.61 18.16
N GLU A 149 -11.45 1.64 17.66
CA GLU A 149 -11.10 1.01 16.37
C GLU A 149 -10.39 -0.33 16.54
N CYS A 150 -9.75 -0.54 17.68
CA CYS A 150 -8.90 -1.71 17.93
C CYS A 150 -9.66 -3.03 18.08
N ILE A 151 -10.98 -3.02 17.96
CA ILE A 151 -11.86 -4.19 18.02
C ILE A 151 -13.12 -3.94 17.20
N ASP A 152 -13.58 -4.95 16.46
CA ASP A 152 -14.76 -4.85 15.58
C ASP A 152 -15.74 -6.01 15.80
N PHE A 153 -17.02 -5.79 15.46
CA PHE A 153 -18.06 -6.80 15.47
C PHE A 153 -18.04 -7.66 14.20
N VAL A 154 -18.10 -8.98 14.36
CA VAL A 154 -18.24 -9.88 13.21
C VAL A 154 -19.72 -10.07 12.88
N TYR A 155 -20.13 -9.54 11.72
CA TYR A 155 -21.49 -9.63 11.20
C TYR A 155 -21.77 -10.91 10.40
N PRO A 156 -23.05 -11.30 10.22
CA PRO A 156 -24.26 -10.70 10.79
C PRO A 156 -24.53 -11.19 12.22
N MET A 157 -25.23 -10.37 13.01
CA MET A 157 -25.68 -10.74 14.36
C MET A 157 -27.13 -10.34 14.63
N THR A 158 -27.75 -11.02 15.59
CA THR A 158 -29.16 -10.80 15.96
C THR A 158 -29.25 -10.17 17.34
N LEU A 159 -30.12 -9.17 17.47
CA LEU A 159 -30.48 -8.53 18.73
C LEU A 159 -31.97 -8.75 19.02
N TYR A 160 -32.30 -8.97 20.29
CA TYR A 160 -33.65 -9.01 20.80
C TYR A 160 -33.94 -7.73 21.59
N THR A 161 -35.12 -7.14 21.37
CA THR A 161 -35.59 -5.98 22.13
C THR A 161 -36.59 -6.43 23.19
N PHE A 162 -36.62 -5.74 24.32
CA PHE A 162 -37.49 -6.00 25.45
C PHE A 162 -38.08 -4.69 26.00
N ASP A 163 -39.25 -4.77 26.62
CA ASP A 163 -39.81 -3.68 27.41
C ASP A 163 -39.23 -3.67 28.84
N ILE A 164 -39.60 -2.66 29.64
CA ILE A 164 -39.19 -2.54 31.05
C ILE A 164 -39.67 -3.70 31.96
N ASN A 165 -40.57 -4.56 31.48
CA ASN A 165 -41.04 -5.75 32.19
C ASN A 165 -40.30 -7.02 31.74
N LEU A 166 -39.25 -6.88 30.91
CA LEU A 166 -38.49 -7.96 30.29
C LEU A 166 -39.31 -8.85 29.35
N GLU A 167 -40.41 -8.32 28.79
CA GLU A 167 -41.14 -9.00 27.72
C GLU A 167 -40.48 -8.68 26.38
N GLN A 168 -40.11 -9.72 25.61
CA GLN A 168 -39.52 -9.54 24.29
C GLN A 168 -40.51 -8.83 23.35
N THR A 169 -40.11 -7.69 22.82
CA THR A 169 -40.91 -6.85 21.92
C THR A 169 -40.55 -7.05 20.45
N GLY A 170 -39.37 -7.59 20.15
CA GLY A 170 -38.88 -7.71 18.78
C GLY A 170 -37.59 -8.52 18.63
N GLU A 171 -37.15 -8.63 17.38
CA GLU A 171 -35.92 -9.26 16.93
C GLU A 171 -35.43 -8.48 15.70
N VAL A 172 -34.14 -8.13 15.68
CA VAL A 172 -33.50 -7.36 14.60
C VAL A 172 -32.18 -8.05 14.26
N MET A 173 -31.93 -8.28 12.97
CA MET A 173 -30.65 -8.74 12.49
C MET A 173 -29.90 -7.56 11.87
N VAL A 174 -28.68 -7.31 12.35
CA VAL A 174 -27.78 -6.28 11.83
C VAL A 174 -26.64 -6.92 11.04
N LYS A 175 -26.17 -6.23 10.02
CA LYS A 175 -25.19 -6.74 9.04
C LYS A 175 -23.94 -5.86 8.89
N SER A 176 -23.89 -4.72 9.56
CA SER A 176 -22.78 -3.78 9.54
C SER A 176 -22.83 -2.83 10.73
N ASP A 177 -21.73 -2.14 11.01
CA ASP A 177 -21.64 -1.12 12.07
C ASP A 177 -22.64 -0.01 11.89
N MET A 178 -22.83 0.46 10.65
CA MET A 178 -23.89 1.42 10.33
C MET A 178 -25.28 0.93 10.81
N GLU A 179 -25.65 -0.32 10.57
CA GLU A 179 -26.95 -0.84 11.00
C GLU A 179 -27.04 -0.95 12.52
N LEU A 180 -25.96 -1.38 13.20
CA LEU A 180 -25.92 -1.48 14.66
C LEU A 180 -25.93 -0.10 15.33
N ARG A 181 -25.12 0.84 14.85
CA ARG A 181 -25.02 2.22 15.33
C ARG A 181 -26.35 2.94 15.21
N LEU A 182 -27.00 2.84 14.04
CA LEU A 182 -28.32 3.44 13.81
C LEU A 182 -29.42 2.77 14.63
N PHE A 183 -29.33 1.45 14.88
CA PHE A 183 -30.23 0.75 15.77
C PHE A 183 -30.13 1.32 17.20
N PHE A 184 -28.91 1.43 17.75
CA PHE A 184 -28.70 2.00 19.09
C PHE A 184 -29.11 3.48 19.19
N LYS A 185 -28.86 4.29 18.15
CA LYS A 185 -29.31 5.68 18.06
C LYS A 185 -30.84 5.82 18.05
N GLY A 186 -31.55 4.80 17.56
CA GLY A 186 -33.02 4.77 17.48
C GLY A 186 -33.74 4.24 18.72
N LEU A 187 -33.02 3.68 19.70
CA LEU A 187 -33.62 3.10 20.91
C LEU A 187 -34.22 4.18 21.82
N GLU A 188 -35.44 3.94 22.31
CA GLU A 188 -36.05 4.78 23.34
C GLU A 188 -35.45 4.47 24.74
N ASP A 189 -35.48 5.43 25.68
CA ASP A 189 -34.92 5.29 27.04
C ASP A 189 -35.45 4.09 27.85
N ASN A 190 -36.62 3.58 27.48
CA ASN A 190 -37.33 2.47 28.13
C ASN A 190 -37.23 1.14 27.35
N GLU A 191 -36.44 1.08 26.28
CA GLU A 191 -36.18 -0.12 25.51
C GLU A 191 -34.88 -0.78 25.97
N LEU A 192 -34.94 -2.10 26.10
CA LEU A 192 -33.86 -2.95 26.57
C LEU A 192 -33.42 -3.88 25.43
N VAL A 193 -32.12 -4.12 25.30
CA VAL A 193 -31.55 -4.90 24.20
C VAL A 193 -30.65 -6.03 24.71
N SER A 194 -30.74 -7.21 24.09
CA SER A 194 -29.76 -8.28 24.25
C SER A 194 -29.28 -8.78 22.90
N PHE A 195 -28.02 -9.15 22.80
CA PHE A 195 -27.54 -9.97 21.69
C PHE A 195 -28.02 -11.42 21.82
N ASP A 196 -28.18 -12.08 20.68
CA ASP A 196 -28.29 -13.53 20.55
C ASP A 196 -26.89 -14.15 20.69
N PHE A 197 -26.45 -14.35 21.93
CA PHE A 197 -25.13 -14.93 22.20
C PHE A 197 -25.02 -16.40 21.79
N PRO A 198 -23.82 -16.89 21.41
CA PRO A 198 -22.56 -16.14 21.36
C PRO A 198 -22.44 -15.22 20.13
N ILE A 199 -21.70 -14.12 20.28
CA ILE A 199 -21.27 -13.25 19.19
C ILE A 199 -19.75 -13.33 19.03
N MET A 200 -19.24 -12.89 17.89
CA MET A 200 -17.81 -12.87 17.59
C MET A 200 -17.32 -11.44 17.46
N LEU A 201 -16.16 -11.14 18.04
CA LEU A 201 -15.42 -9.90 17.82
C LEU A 201 -14.09 -10.22 17.13
N GLU A 202 -13.55 -9.27 16.39
CA GLU A 202 -12.26 -9.33 15.71
C GLU A 202 -11.37 -8.21 16.29
N LEU A 203 -10.17 -8.56 16.75
CA LEU A 203 -9.19 -7.59 17.26
C LEU A 203 -8.39 -6.99 16.10
N TYR A 204 -7.70 -5.87 16.34
CA TYR A 204 -6.83 -5.20 15.35
C TYR A 204 -5.81 -6.14 14.69
N ASP A 205 -5.34 -7.17 15.40
CA ASP A 205 -4.41 -8.18 14.88
C ASP A 205 -5.06 -9.28 14.00
N GLY A 206 -6.36 -9.14 13.71
CA GLY A 206 -7.18 -10.09 12.95
C GLY A 206 -7.59 -11.35 13.74
N SER A 207 -7.21 -11.46 15.01
CA SER A 207 -7.63 -12.58 15.85
C SER A 207 -9.10 -12.44 16.26
N LYS A 208 -9.80 -13.56 16.40
CA LYS A 208 -11.24 -13.57 16.69
C LYS A 208 -11.53 -14.13 18.07
N ILE A 209 -12.39 -13.42 18.81
CA ILE A 209 -12.82 -13.80 20.16
C ILE A 209 -14.32 -14.07 20.18
N GLU A 210 -14.70 -15.17 20.82
CA GLU A 210 -16.11 -15.53 21.05
C GLU A 210 -16.56 -14.93 22.38
N VAL A 211 -17.67 -14.18 22.35
CA VAL A 211 -18.24 -13.49 23.51
C VAL A 211 -19.60 -14.10 23.82
N ASN A 212 -19.83 -14.48 25.08
CA ASN A 212 -21.00 -15.23 25.51
C ASN A 212 -21.94 -14.44 26.44
N SER A 213 -21.58 -13.21 26.85
CA SER A 213 -22.46 -12.34 27.64
C SER A 213 -22.16 -10.86 27.46
N ASN A 214 -23.09 -9.99 27.89
CA ASN A 214 -22.91 -8.54 27.87
C ASN A 214 -21.73 -8.07 28.75
N GLU A 215 -21.45 -8.78 29.85
CA GLU A 215 -20.30 -8.50 30.71
C GLU A 215 -18.98 -8.84 30.01
N GLU A 216 -18.93 -9.98 29.31
CA GLU A 216 -17.77 -10.37 28.53
C GLU A 216 -17.55 -9.42 27.35
N LEU A 217 -18.62 -8.97 26.69
CA LEU A 217 -18.57 -7.95 25.63
C LEU A 217 -17.91 -6.66 26.13
N ALA A 218 -18.46 -6.09 27.21
CA ALA A 218 -17.98 -4.82 27.75
C ALA A 218 -16.55 -4.93 28.31
N MET A 219 -16.12 -6.10 28.76
CA MET A 219 -14.77 -6.33 29.23
C MET A 219 -13.78 -6.42 28.07
N ASN A 220 -14.12 -7.14 27.00
CA ASN A 220 -13.23 -7.28 25.84
C ASN A 220 -13.04 -5.95 25.11
N ILE A 221 -14.10 -5.17 24.91
CA ILE A 221 -13.99 -3.85 24.28
C ILE A 221 -13.08 -2.91 25.10
N ARG A 222 -13.29 -2.80 26.42
CA ARG A 222 -12.44 -1.95 27.27
C ARG A 222 -10.98 -2.35 27.30
N ASN A 223 -10.69 -3.65 27.20
CA ASN A 223 -9.31 -4.13 27.18
C ASN A 223 -8.65 -3.90 25.83
N ALA A 224 -9.43 -3.80 24.77
CA ALA A 224 -8.95 -3.59 23.41
C ALA A 224 -8.81 -2.11 23.05
N LYS A 225 -9.57 -1.20 23.70
CA LYS A 225 -9.59 0.24 23.36
C LYS A 225 -8.19 0.82 23.15
N ASP A 226 -7.29 0.65 24.11
CA ASP A 226 -5.95 1.27 24.04
C ASP A 226 -4.88 0.31 23.45
N ALA A 227 -5.28 -0.65 22.61
CA ALA A 227 -4.39 -1.73 22.14
C ALA A 227 -3.72 -1.48 20.79
N CYS A 228 -4.21 -0.50 20.03
CA CYS A 228 -3.70 -0.07 18.73
C CYS A 228 -3.63 1.46 18.69
N ASP A 229 -3.01 2.01 17.64
CA ASP A 229 -3.13 3.43 17.32
C ASP A 229 -4.48 3.65 16.62
N GLU A 230 -5.26 4.65 17.03
CA GLU A 230 -6.63 4.92 16.55
C GLU A 230 -6.65 6.00 15.44
N ASP A 231 -5.49 6.35 14.86
CA ASP A 231 -5.33 7.36 13.78
C ASP A 231 -6.09 8.68 14.04
N ASP A 232 -6.14 9.06 15.33
CA ASP A 232 -6.92 10.17 15.89
C ASP A 232 -6.38 11.56 15.52
N ASP A 233 -5.22 11.65 14.87
CA ASP A 233 -4.62 12.90 14.44
C ASP A 233 -4.84 13.17 12.95
N ASN A 234 -4.60 14.43 12.57
CA ASN A 234 -4.76 14.88 11.19
C ASN A 234 -3.42 14.79 10.43
N ASP A 235 -2.67 13.74 10.73
CA ASP A 235 -1.48 13.33 10.02
C ASP A 235 -1.92 12.61 8.74
N TYR A 236 -1.88 13.29 7.60
CA TYR A 236 -2.20 12.63 6.32
C TYR A 236 -0.97 11.97 5.67
N ASN A 237 0.19 12.04 6.32
CA ASN A 237 1.45 11.45 5.85
C ASN A 237 1.71 10.13 6.58
N ASP A 238 0.66 9.33 6.78
CA ASP A 238 0.50 8.15 7.64
C ASP A 238 1.59 7.06 7.48
N ASP A 239 2.82 7.39 7.84
CA ASP A 239 3.80 6.41 8.30
C ASP A 239 3.49 6.04 9.75
N ASP A 240 2.30 5.46 9.93
CA ASP A 240 1.65 4.91 11.14
C ASP A 240 2.42 3.75 11.78
N PHE A 241 3.74 3.69 11.58
CA PHE A 241 4.57 2.73 12.26
C PHE A 241 4.45 2.94 13.76
N THR A 242 4.08 1.88 14.49
CA THR A 242 4.53 1.78 15.87
C THR A 242 6.07 1.68 15.91
N GLU A 243 6.71 2.08 17.03
CA GLU A 243 8.18 2.00 17.16
C GLU A 243 8.68 0.56 16.89
N GLU A 244 7.89 -0.44 17.29
CA GLU A 244 8.18 -1.86 17.07
C GLU A 244 8.06 -2.27 15.59
N GLU A 245 7.09 -1.74 14.85
CA GLU A 245 6.92 -2.00 13.42
C GLU A 245 8.01 -1.34 12.58
N LEU A 246 8.37 -0.09 12.90
CA LEU A 246 9.49 0.59 12.25
C LEU A 246 10.79 -0.17 12.46
N ASP A 247 11.06 -0.58 13.71
CA ASP A 247 12.24 -1.35 14.06
C ASP A 247 12.27 -2.67 13.31
N GLY A 248 11.16 -3.41 13.33
CA GLY A 248 10.98 -4.65 12.58
C GLY A 248 11.20 -4.47 11.08
N TYR A 249 10.69 -3.38 10.51
CA TYR A 249 10.85 -3.05 9.11
C TYR A 249 12.31 -2.73 8.75
N LEU A 250 13.00 -1.90 9.53
CA LEU A 250 14.39 -1.51 9.31
C LEU A 250 15.36 -2.69 9.45
N VAL A 251 15.15 -3.57 10.44
CA VAL A 251 16.04 -4.73 10.68
C VAL A 251 15.72 -5.93 9.80
N SER A 252 14.56 -5.94 9.13
CA SER A 252 14.10 -7.07 8.31
C SER A 252 15.16 -7.47 7.28
N CYS A 253 15.77 -6.49 6.62
CA CYS A 253 16.77 -6.71 5.56
C CYS A 253 17.75 -5.54 5.46
N PRO A 254 18.95 -5.75 4.87
CA PRO A 254 19.81 -4.66 4.43
C PRO A 254 19.11 -3.68 3.48
N TRP A 255 19.63 -2.46 3.37
CA TRP A 255 19.10 -1.36 2.56
C TRP A 255 20.15 -0.89 1.57
N HIS A 256 19.82 -0.84 0.28
CA HIS A 256 20.66 -0.31 -0.78
C HIS A 256 20.40 1.19 -0.95
N VAL A 257 21.47 1.99 -0.96
CA VAL A 257 21.36 3.45 -1.10
C VAL A 257 21.10 3.82 -2.55
N LEU A 258 20.00 4.56 -2.78
CA LEU A 258 19.60 5.07 -4.10
C LEU A 258 19.96 6.55 -4.25
N GLU A 259 19.76 7.35 -3.21
CA GLU A 259 19.95 8.80 -3.26
C GLU A 259 20.48 9.32 -1.92
N VAL A 260 21.35 10.32 -1.98
CA VAL A 260 21.81 11.09 -0.82
C VAL A 260 21.98 12.56 -1.22
N ILE A 261 21.07 13.41 -0.78
CA ILE A 261 21.15 14.87 -0.89
C ILE A 261 21.57 15.44 0.46
N ARG A 262 22.67 16.21 0.48
CA ARG A 262 23.18 16.88 1.67
C ARG A 262 23.32 18.36 1.44
N ASP A 263 22.64 19.15 2.29
CA ASP A 263 22.62 20.61 2.18
C ASP A 263 22.32 21.09 0.75
N ASP A 264 21.34 20.45 0.08
CA ASP A 264 20.94 20.75 -1.30
C ASP A 264 22.06 20.47 -2.34
N VAL A 265 22.94 19.52 -2.04
CA VAL A 265 23.99 19.03 -2.95
C VAL A 265 23.86 17.52 -3.10
N ASP A 266 23.72 17.08 -4.35
CA ASP A 266 23.70 15.67 -4.71
C ASP A 266 25.04 14.99 -4.39
N GLN A 267 25.03 14.11 -3.40
CA GLN A 267 26.12 13.22 -3.02
C GLN A 267 25.89 11.79 -3.52
N SER A 268 24.75 11.48 -4.13
CA SER A 268 24.36 10.13 -4.54
C SER A 268 25.46 9.38 -5.29
N PRO A 269 26.20 9.99 -6.26
CA PRO A 269 27.24 9.29 -7.01
C PRO A 269 28.32 8.60 -6.17
N GLN A 270 28.56 9.05 -4.93
CA GLN A 270 29.55 8.44 -4.04
C GLN A 270 29.00 7.29 -3.19
N TYR A 271 27.67 7.16 -3.10
CA TYR A 271 26.97 6.22 -2.22
C TYR A 271 26.13 5.16 -2.94
N LEU A 272 25.96 5.24 -4.27
CA LEU A 272 25.17 4.27 -5.06
C LEU A 272 25.59 2.79 -4.92
N ASP A 273 26.77 2.49 -4.39
CA ASP A 273 27.24 1.11 -4.14
C ASP A 273 27.19 0.69 -2.65
N TYR A 274 26.59 1.52 -1.79
CA TYR A 274 26.54 1.31 -0.34
C TYR A 274 25.28 0.54 0.09
N PHE A 275 25.46 -0.30 1.10
CA PHE A 275 24.40 -1.06 1.76
C PHE A 275 24.44 -0.80 3.27
N ILE A 276 23.29 -0.53 3.87
CA ILE A 276 23.11 -0.24 5.29
C ILE A 276 22.34 -1.39 5.93
N ASN A 277 22.83 -1.94 7.03
CA ASN A 277 22.23 -3.09 7.69
C ASN A 277 21.96 -2.76 9.16
N PHE A 278 20.69 -2.51 9.48
CA PHE A 278 20.23 -2.26 10.84
C PHE A 278 20.08 -3.58 11.60
N LYS A 279 20.38 -3.56 12.90
CA LYS A 279 20.30 -4.73 13.79
C LYS A 279 19.41 -4.44 14.99
N GLU A 280 18.72 -5.47 15.47
CA GLU A 280 17.85 -5.45 16.65
C GLU A 280 18.56 -4.95 17.93
N ASP A 281 19.89 -5.01 17.99
CA ASP A 281 20.66 -4.52 19.14
C ASP A 281 21.01 -3.03 19.06
N GLY A 282 20.44 -2.29 18.10
CA GLY A 282 20.71 -0.87 17.85
C GLY A 282 22.05 -0.61 17.14
N SER A 283 22.73 -1.65 16.65
CA SER A 283 23.92 -1.49 15.80
C SER A 283 23.55 -1.37 14.32
N VAL A 284 24.35 -0.62 13.56
CA VAL A 284 24.20 -0.50 12.10
C VAL A 284 25.55 -0.73 11.44
N VAL A 285 25.55 -1.53 10.38
CA VAL A 285 26.74 -1.86 9.59
C VAL A 285 26.54 -1.36 8.18
N VAL A 286 27.47 -0.54 7.69
CA VAL A 286 27.47 -0.04 6.33
C VAL A 286 28.60 -0.68 5.54
N THR A 287 28.28 -1.25 4.38
CA THR A 287 29.24 -1.90 3.50
C THR A 287 29.16 -1.32 2.08
N ASN A 288 30.20 -1.51 1.27
CA ASN A 288 30.11 -1.26 -0.17
C ASN A 288 30.72 -2.41 -0.98
N ARG A 289 30.47 -2.40 -2.29
CA ARG A 289 30.96 -3.44 -3.23
C ARG A 289 32.48 -3.53 -3.36
N THR A 290 33.22 -2.52 -2.91
CA THR A 290 34.70 -2.49 -2.92
C THR A 290 35.34 -3.04 -1.64
N GLY A 291 34.53 -3.52 -0.69
CA GLY A 291 34.97 -4.07 0.59
C GLY A 291 35.18 -3.02 1.69
N PHE A 292 34.60 -1.83 1.54
CA PHE A 292 34.47 -0.88 2.65
C PHE A 292 33.50 -1.44 3.69
N GLU A 293 33.80 -1.17 4.95
CA GLU A 293 32.94 -1.49 6.09
C GLU A 293 33.06 -0.34 7.11
N ALA A 294 31.92 0.15 7.58
CA ALA A 294 31.81 1.11 8.66
C ALA A 294 30.73 0.66 9.64
N ASN A 295 30.94 0.94 10.92
CA ASN A 295 30.00 0.60 11.98
C ASN A 295 29.40 1.87 12.57
N GLY A 296 28.26 1.72 13.23
CA GLY A 296 27.58 2.78 13.94
C GLY A 296 26.47 2.26 14.83
N THR A 297 25.69 3.19 15.36
CA THR A 297 24.48 2.92 16.13
C THR A 297 23.29 3.61 15.50
N TRP A 298 22.10 3.04 15.72
CA TRP A 298 20.84 3.66 15.34
C TRP A 298 19.81 3.51 16.48
N THR A 299 18.86 4.43 16.53
CA THR A 299 17.69 4.38 17.42
C THR A 299 16.49 4.98 16.69
N SER A 300 15.33 4.38 16.83
CA SER A 300 14.04 4.93 16.40
C SER A 300 13.39 5.74 17.53
N SER A 301 12.41 6.55 17.17
CA SER A 301 11.48 7.21 18.10
C SER A 301 10.27 7.72 17.32
N MET A 302 9.12 7.81 17.98
CA MET A 302 7.95 8.50 17.45
C MET A 302 7.89 9.93 17.98
N GLY A 303 7.66 10.90 17.11
CA GLY A 303 7.46 12.31 17.47
C GLY A 303 6.15 12.86 16.91
N ASP A 304 5.80 14.08 17.28
CA ASP A 304 4.56 14.77 16.86
C ASP A 304 4.39 14.93 15.32
N ASN A 305 5.40 14.55 14.52
CA ASN A 305 5.43 14.65 13.06
C ASN A 305 5.84 13.30 12.42
N GLY A 306 5.44 12.18 13.02
CA GLY A 306 5.70 10.83 12.53
C GLY A 306 7.01 10.17 12.98
N ALA A 307 7.35 9.08 12.30
CA ALA A 307 8.47 8.20 12.59
C ALA A 307 9.85 8.86 12.41
N MET A 308 10.72 8.72 13.42
CA MET A 308 12.09 9.26 13.37
C MET A 308 13.15 8.18 13.63
N ILE A 309 14.32 8.35 13.00
CA ILE A 309 15.52 7.56 13.26
C ILE A 309 16.74 8.46 13.47
N THR A 310 17.49 8.21 14.54
CA THR A 310 18.82 8.79 14.73
C THR A 310 19.88 7.77 14.35
N MET A 311 20.73 8.13 13.39
CA MET A 311 21.90 7.34 13.00
C MET A 311 23.19 8.01 13.46
N ASN A 312 24.16 7.19 13.87
CA ASN A 312 25.50 7.64 14.22
C ASN A 312 26.56 6.68 13.67
N LEU A 313 27.07 6.98 12.48
CA LEU A 313 28.08 6.20 11.78
C LEU A 313 29.49 6.81 11.97
N GLU A 314 30.47 5.95 12.27
CA GLU A 314 31.84 6.39 12.60
C GLU A 314 32.60 7.05 11.42
N ALA A 315 32.25 6.72 10.18
CA ALA A 315 32.98 7.12 8.98
C ALA A 315 32.10 7.78 7.89
N LEU A 316 30.80 7.92 8.15
CA LEU A 316 29.80 8.35 7.17
C LEU A 316 28.92 9.45 7.77
N THR A 317 29.51 10.63 7.94
CA THR A 317 28.83 11.81 8.53
C THR A 317 27.59 12.25 7.76
N ASP A 318 27.51 11.87 6.49
CA ASP A 318 26.39 12.21 5.61
C ASP A 318 25.10 11.49 6.03
N PHE A 319 25.22 10.40 6.79
CA PHE A 319 24.09 9.64 7.33
C PHE A 319 23.89 9.89 8.84
N SER A 320 24.91 10.42 9.54
CA SER A 320 24.92 10.57 11.00
C SER A 320 24.09 11.76 11.50
N MET A 321 22.77 11.68 11.35
CA MET A 321 21.80 12.70 11.77
C MET A 321 20.53 12.04 12.33
N GLU A 322 19.63 12.87 12.86
CA GLU A 322 18.25 12.52 13.09
C GLU A 322 17.48 12.70 11.78
N TRP A 323 16.66 11.73 11.41
CA TRP A 323 15.91 11.72 10.17
C TRP A 323 14.46 11.44 10.49
N THR A 324 13.56 12.20 9.88
CA THR A 324 12.16 11.80 9.79
C THR A 324 12.01 10.85 8.60
N ILE A 325 11.18 9.83 8.78
CA ILE A 325 11.01 8.73 7.83
C ILE A 325 9.73 8.98 7.05
N TYR A 326 9.81 8.70 5.75
CA TYR A 326 8.65 8.63 4.89
C TYR A 326 8.66 7.36 4.00
N LYS A 327 7.59 6.55 3.95
CA LYS A 327 7.49 5.37 3.08
C LYS A 327 6.53 5.63 1.93
N THR A 328 7.12 5.82 0.75
CA THR A 328 6.39 6.02 -0.51
C THR A 328 5.89 4.74 -1.18
N GLU A 329 6.62 3.62 -1.03
CA GLU A 329 6.37 2.39 -1.80
C GLU A 329 6.83 1.14 -1.01
N GLU A 330 6.34 -0.05 -1.37
CA GLU A 330 6.78 -1.31 -0.75
C GLU A 330 8.29 -1.53 -0.98
N GLY A 331 9.06 -1.52 0.12
CA GLY A 331 10.51 -1.73 0.07
C GLY A 331 11.32 -0.49 -0.32
N ILE A 332 10.71 0.68 -0.46
CA ILE A 332 11.43 1.96 -0.47
C ILE A 332 11.30 2.60 0.91
N ILE A 333 12.34 3.31 1.35
CA ILE A 333 12.27 4.17 2.51
C ILE A 333 12.98 5.49 2.18
N LYS A 334 12.31 6.61 2.44
CA LYS A 334 12.85 7.96 2.31
C LYS A 334 13.12 8.50 3.71
N PHE A 335 14.26 9.16 3.89
CA PHE A 335 14.63 9.86 5.10
C PHE A 335 14.83 11.32 4.76
N TYR A 336 14.31 12.22 5.59
CA TYR A 336 14.51 13.65 5.44
C TYR A 336 14.92 14.30 6.76
N ASN A 337 15.63 15.42 6.67
CA ASN A 337 15.95 16.24 7.84
C ASN A 337 15.80 17.71 7.47
N GLY A 338 14.68 18.30 7.91
CA GLY A 338 14.25 19.64 7.50
C GLY A 338 14.10 19.75 5.97
N GLU A 339 14.13 20.97 5.47
CA GLU A 339 13.84 21.29 4.05
C GLU A 339 14.98 20.97 3.06
N ARG A 340 16.09 20.29 3.45
CA ARG A 340 17.31 20.27 2.58
C ARG A 340 18.14 18.98 2.53
N ASN A 341 17.86 18.00 3.39
CA ASN A 341 18.62 16.74 3.40
C ASN A 341 17.67 15.58 3.10
N ARG A 342 18.07 14.71 2.17
CA ARG A 342 17.26 13.57 1.71
C ARG A 342 18.13 12.33 1.57
N ILE A 343 17.61 11.18 1.97
CA ILE A 343 18.21 9.89 1.65
C ILE A 343 17.09 8.97 1.17
N ARG A 344 17.28 8.33 0.03
CA ARG A 344 16.36 7.29 -0.46
C ARG A 344 17.07 5.96 -0.49
N MET A 345 16.43 4.93 0.05
CA MET A 345 16.97 3.57 0.08
C MET A 345 15.93 2.55 -0.34
N ARG A 346 16.41 1.41 -0.83
CA ARG A 346 15.60 0.25 -1.20
C ARG A 346 15.97 -0.96 -0.34
N ARG A 347 14.98 -1.63 0.22
CA ARG A 347 15.12 -2.88 0.96
C ARG A 347 15.75 -3.96 0.08
N TYR A 348 16.70 -4.69 0.64
CA TYR A 348 17.54 -5.67 -0.04
C TYR A 348 17.66 -6.94 0.82
N CYS A 349 16.73 -7.87 0.65
CA CYS A 349 16.69 -9.14 1.39
C CYS A 349 17.58 -10.20 0.74
N GLU A 350 18.26 -11.06 1.53
CA GLU A 350 19.11 -12.13 0.97
C GLU A 350 18.31 -13.17 0.18
N GLU A 351 16.99 -13.31 0.43
CA GLU A 351 16.08 -14.12 -0.39
C GLU A 351 15.70 -13.45 -1.71
N ASP A 352 15.97 -12.14 -1.87
CA ASP A 352 15.80 -11.38 -3.11
C ASP A 352 17.14 -11.04 -3.79
N GLY A 353 18.26 -11.55 -3.32
CA GLY A 353 19.55 -11.07 -3.78
C GLY A 353 20.64 -12.05 -3.47
N ALA A 354 20.91 -12.93 -4.42
CA ALA A 354 21.99 -13.89 -4.31
C ALA A 354 23.41 -13.22 -4.34
N GLY A 355 23.47 -11.89 -4.14
CA GLY A 355 24.64 -11.05 -4.32
C GLY A 355 24.83 -10.71 -5.79
N TYR A 356 25.34 -9.51 -6.08
CA TYR A 356 25.73 -9.08 -7.43
C TYR A 356 27.02 -9.77 -7.86
N THR A 357 27.00 -11.10 -7.93
CA THR A 357 28.08 -11.90 -8.48
C THR A 357 27.70 -12.43 -9.85
N ALA A 358 28.72 -12.68 -10.67
CA ALA A 358 28.52 -13.29 -11.97
C ALA A 358 27.87 -14.68 -11.88
N ASP A 359 28.13 -15.45 -10.82
CA ASP A 359 27.58 -16.79 -10.68
C ASP A 359 26.10 -16.75 -10.30
N ASN A 360 25.71 -15.76 -9.51
CA ASN A 360 24.34 -15.55 -9.07
C ASN A 360 23.46 -15.06 -10.22
N LEU A 361 23.92 -14.06 -10.98
CA LEU A 361 23.25 -13.67 -12.22
C LEU A 361 23.20 -14.85 -13.21
N ARG A 362 24.27 -15.64 -13.37
CA ARG A 362 24.20 -16.85 -14.22
C ARG A 362 23.17 -17.86 -13.73
N ASN A 363 22.93 -17.97 -12.44
CA ASN A 363 22.00 -18.94 -11.90
C ASN A 363 20.55 -18.47 -12.06
N ILE A 364 20.27 -17.19 -11.79
CA ILE A 364 18.91 -16.62 -11.90
C ILE A 364 18.43 -16.56 -13.35
N LEU A 365 19.35 -16.37 -14.29
CA LEU A 365 19.06 -16.39 -15.72
C LEU A 365 18.71 -17.79 -16.24
N LYS A 366 19.12 -18.85 -15.52
CA LYS A 366 18.74 -20.23 -15.87
C LYS A 366 17.29 -20.48 -15.46
N GLU A 367 16.76 -21.60 -15.97
CA GLU A 367 15.50 -22.22 -15.52
C GLU A 367 14.23 -21.52 -16.02
N CYS A 368 14.14 -20.20 -15.95
CA CYS A 368 12.93 -19.46 -16.34
C CYS A 368 13.15 -18.55 -17.55
N ALA A 369 12.03 -18.10 -18.11
CA ALA A 369 12.03 -17.08 -19.14
C ALA A 369 12.03 -15.68 -18.52
N TRP A 370 12.49 -14.70 -19.28
CA TRP A 370 12.56 -13.30 -18.86
C TRP A 370 11.80 -12.44 -19.86
N VAL A 371 10.67 -11.90 -19.43
CA VAL A 371 9.79 -11.06 -20.25
C VAL A 371 10.26 -9.61 -20.17
N ILE A 372 10.42 -8.98 -21.32
CA ILE A 372 10.76 -7.56 -21.42
C ILE A 372 9.58 -6.74 -20.91
N LYS A 373 9.80 -5.97 -19.85
CA LYS A 373 8.90 -4.89 -19.42
C LYS A 373 9.25 -3.59 -20.13
N LYS A 374 10.54 -3.24 -20.22
CA LYS A 374 10.98 -1.98 -20.80
C LYS A 374 12.33 -2.11 -21.47
N VAL A 375 12.51 -1.44 -22.61
CA VAL A 375 13.82 -1.24 -23.26
C VAL A 375 13.91 0.19 -23.72
N LYS A 376 14.95 0.88 -23.30
CA LYS A 376 15.25 2.25 -23.69
C LYS A 376 16.70 2.37 -24.15
N ASN A 377 16.92 3.05 -25.27
CA ASN A 377 18.25 3.32 -25.81
C ASN A 377 18.35 4.80 -26.18
N GLN A 378 19.33 5.52 -25.62
CA GLN A 378 19.59 6.93 -25.97
C GLN A 378 18.35 7.82 -25.81
N GLY A 379 17.51 7.55 -24.82
CA GLY A 379 16.27 8.32 -24.62
C GLY A 379 15.04 7.76 -25.33
N GLU A 380 15.21 6.86 -26.30
CA GLU A 380 14.11 6.31 -27.10
C GLU A 380 13.67 4.95 -26.54
N GLU A 381 12.40 4.84 -26.18
CA GLU A 381 11.79 3.59 -25.77
C GLU A 381 11.46 2.72 -26.99
N ILE A 382 11.62 1.40 -26.84
CA ILE A 382 11.42 0.42 -27.91
C ILE A 382 10.19 -0.44 -27.56
N ASP A 383 9.03 0.19 -27.53
CA ASP A 383 7.77 -0.40 -27.04
C ASP A 383 7.34 -1.65 -27.82
N ARG A 384 7.71 -1.73 -29.10
CA ARG A 384 7.50 -2.94 -29.92
C ARG A 384 8.13 -4.22 -29.35
N LEU A 385 9.05 -4.12 -28.39
CA LEU A 385 9.65 -5.27 -27.70
C LEU A 385 8.94 -5.63 -26.39
N LEU A 386 7.97 -4.84 -25.94
CA LEU A 386 7.20 -5.10 -24.73
C LEU A 386 6.63 -6.53 -24.77
N GLY A 387 6.79 -7.28 -23.68
CA GLY A 387 6.31 -8.65 -23.58
C GLY A 387 7.15 -9.68 -24.33
N TYR A 388 8.16 -9.31 -25.12
CA TYR A 388 9.02 -10.30 -25.77
C TYR A 388 9.81 -11.08 -24.71
N GLU A 389 10.16 -12.32 -25.03
CA GLU A 389 10.71 -13.25 -24.07
C GLU A 389 12.14 -13.63 -24.39
N PHE A 390 13.04 -13.36 -23.43
CA PHE A 390 14.37 -13.93 -23.40
C PHE A 390 14.39 -15.30 -22.74
N LYS A 391 15.15 -16.23 -23.32
CA LYS A 391 15.61 -17.44 -22.64
C LYS A 391 17.12 -17.55 -22.74
N PHE A 392 17.78 -17.64 -21.58
CA PHE A 392 19.22 -17.75 -21.47
C PHE A 392 19.61 -19.22 -21.40
N MET A 393 20.17 -19.72 -22.50
CA MET A 393 20.56 -21.11 -22.66
C MET A 393 22.02 -21.32 -22.22
N PRO A 394 22.42 -22.56 -21.92
CA PRO A 394 23.81 -22.91 -21.66
C PRO A 394 24.74 -22.49 -22.81
N GLU A 395 26.04 -22.39 -22.51
CA GLU A 395 27.09 -22.05 -23.49
C GLU A 395 26.99 -20.64 -24.10
N GLY A 396 26.25 -19.73 -23.45
CA GLY A 396 26.17 -18.32 -23.86
C GLY A 396 25.21 -18.06 -25.02
N VAL A 397 24.26 -18.96 -25.28
CA VAL A 397 23.20 -18.75 -26.28
C VAL A 397 22.00 -18.08 -25.62
N ILE A 398 21.42 -17.06 -26.27
CA ILE A 398 20.18 -16.40 -25.82
C ILE A 398 19.18 -16.43 -26.97
N THR A 399 17.91 -16.65 -26.66
CA THR A 399 16.82 -16.54 -27.64
C THR A 399 15.92 -15.37 -27.27
N LEU A 400 15.41 -14.64 -28.26
CA LEU A 400 14.37 -13.63 -28.09
C LEU A 400 13.15 -14.04 -28.92
N SER A 401 12.01 -14.24 -28.26
CA SER A 401 10.79 -14.76 -28.89
C SER A 401 9.58 -13.86 -28.65
N ASN A 402 8.72 -13.76 -29.67
CA ASN A 402 7.39 -13.16 -29.56
C ASN A 402 6.27 -14.22 -29.61
N GLY A 403 6.55 -15.45 -29.19
CA GLY A 403 5.60 -16.57 -29.23
C GLY A 403 5.58 -17.33 -30.56
N VAL A 404 5.73 -16.64 -31.69
CA VAL A 404 5.70 -17.26 -33.04
C VAL A 404 7.08 -17.29 -33.69
N ASN A 405 7.79 -16.16 -33.66
CA ASN A 405 9.14 -16.05 -34.18
C ASN A 405 10.14 -16.08 -33.02
N THR A 406 11.29 -16.70 -33.27
CA THR A 406 12.39 -16.75 -32.32
C THR A 406 13.68 -16.40 -33.04
N SER A 407 14.37 -15.39 -32.53
CA SER A 407 15.73 -15.03 -32.95
C SER A 407 16.74 -15.57 -31.94
N GLU A 408 17.95 -15.86 -32.41
CA GLU A 408 19.06 -16.35 -31.60
C GLU A 408 20.20 -15.33 -31.57
N GLY A 409 20.89 -15.26 -30.43
CA GLY A 409 22.06 -14.44 -30.23
C GLY A 409 22.99 -15.04 -29.18
N THR A 410 23.94 -14.22 -28.73
CA THR A 410 24.91 -14.58 -27.70
C THR A 410 24.82 -13.68 -26.49
N TRP A 411 25.11 -14.23 -25.31
CA TRP A 411 25.21 -13.46 -24.07
C TRP A 411 26.44 -13.86 -23.26
N GLU A 412 27.04 -12.89 -22.57
CA GLU A 412 28.17 -13.10 -21.66
C GLU A 412 27.98 -12.27 -20.39
N ILE A 413 28.51 -12.75 -19.26
CA ILE A 413 28.55 -11.98 -18.01
C ILE A 413 30.00 -11.74 -17.62
N GLY A 414 30.31 -10.48 -17.33
CA GLY A 414 31.62 -10.04 -16.88
C GLY A 414 31.55 -8.79 -16.01
N LEU A 415 32.71 -8.24 -15.71
CA LEU A 415 32.81 -6.90 -15.15
C LEU A 415 33.12 -5.93 -16.31
N ASN A 416 32.38 -4.82 -16.37
CA ASN A 416 32.63 -3.76 -17.35
C ASN A 416 33.93 -2.98 -17.00
N MET A 417 34.24 -1.94 -17.79
CA MET A 417 35.44 -1.11 -17.56
C MET A 417 35.44 -0.38 -16.21
N GLN A 418 34.26 -0.17 -15.62
CA GLN A 418 34.03 0.46 -14.32
C GLN A 418 34.02 -0.57 -13.17
N GLN A 419 34.34 -1.84 -13.45
CA GLN A 419 34.29 -2.95 -12.49
C GLN A 419 32.89 -3.28 -11.97
N GLN A 420 31.83 -2.86 -12.67
CA GLN A 420 30.46 -3.22 -12.36
C GLN A 420 30.08 -4.53 -13.05
N LEU A 421 29.26 -5.35 -12.40
CA LEU A 421 28.70 -6.55 -13.01
C LEU A 421 27.82 -6.15 -14.20
N ALA A 422 28.07 -6.74 -15.36
CA ALA A 422 27.33 -6.46 -16.58
C ALA A 422 27.04 -7.73 -17.37
N MET A 423 25.94 -7.69 -18.12
CA MET A 423 25.53 -8.70 -19.08
C MET A 423 25.63 -8.14 -20.49
N SER A 424 26.52 -8.71 -21.29
CA SER A 424 26.66 -8.34 -22.70
C SER A 424 25.73 -9.20 -23.54
N ILE A 425 24.73 -8.59 -24.17
CA ILE A 425 23.82 -9.25 -25.12
C ILE A 425 24.24 -8.86 -26.54
N THR A 426 24.19 -9.82 -27.47
CA THR A 426 24.36 -9.57 -28.90
C THR A 426 23.32 -10.37 -29.68
N MET A 427 22.42 -9.65 -30.34
CA MET A 427 21.31 -10.18 -31.13
C MET A 427 21.42 -9.63 -32.56
N GLY A 428 21.56 -10.52 -33.54
CA GLY A 428 21.71 -10.11 -34.94
C GLY A 428 20.44 -9.51 -35.53
N ASP A 429 19.30 -10.15 -35.27
CA ASP A 429 17.99 -9.74 -35.81
C ASP A 429 17.31 -8.65 -34.97
N GLU A 430 17.81 -8.38 -33.75
CA GLU A 430 17.28 -7.35 -32.85
C GLU A 430 18.42 -6.52 -32.21
N PRO A 431 19.02 -5.58 -32.95
CA PRO A 431 20.13 -4.78 -32.43
C PRO A 431 19.72 -3.88 -31.26
N GLY A 432 18.42 -3.60 -31.06
CA GLY A 432 17.91 -2.75 -29.98
C GLY A 432 18.20 -3.27 -28.57
N VAL A 433 18.50 -4.56 -28.41
CA VAL A 433 18.88 -5.14 -27.10
C VAL A 433 20.36 -5.51 -27.02
N SER A 434 21.13 -5.23 -28.08
CA SER A 434 22.55 -5.59 -28.18
C SER A 434 23.44 -4.57 -27.48
N PHE A 435 23.68 -4.76 -26.19
CA PHE A 435 24.45 -3.84 -25.37
C PHE A 435 25.19 -4.55 -24.23
N GLU A 436 26.16 -3.86 -23.62
CA GLU A 436 26.75 -4.27 -22.34
C GLU A 436 25.92 -3.66 -21.21
N TRP A 437 24.95 -4.43 -20.70
CA TRP A 437 23.96 -4.00 -19.72
C TRP A 437 24.50 -4.09 -18.29
N PRO A 438 24.86 -2.99 -17.61
CA PRO A 438 25.31 -3.03 -16.23
C PRO A 438 24.12 -3.29 -15.30
N VAL A 439 24.27 -4.22 -14.37
CA VAL A 439 23.19 -4.66 -13.48
C VAL A 439 22.95 -3.60 -12.41
N ARG A 440 21.71 -3.11 -12.32
CA ARG A 440 21.25 -2.20 -11.26
C ARG A 440 20.37 -2.88 -10.23
N GLU A 441 19.52 -3.79 -10.69
CA GLU A 441 18.65 -4.60 -9.83
C GLU A 441 18.82 -6.06 -10.22
N LEU A 442 19.08 -6.90 -9.21
CA LEU A 442 19.20 -8.34 -9.34
C LEU A 442 18.31 -9.01 -8.31
N THR A 443 17.07 -9.33 -8.67
CA THR A 443 16.14 -10.08 -7.81
C THR A 443 15.63 -11.35 -8.47
N GLU A 444 15.10 -12.26 -7.65
CA GLU A 444 14.46 -13.49 -8.09
C GLU A 444 13.34 -13.25 -9.09
N SER A 445 12.66 -12.11 -9.05
CA SER A 445 11.50 -11.80 -9.88
C SER A 445 11.78 -10.76 -10.96
N ARG A 446 12.82 -9.93 -10.81
CA ARG A 446 13.09 -8.79 -11.69
C ARG A 446 14.59 -8.53 -11.88
N LEU A 447 14.97 -8.18 -13.10
CA LEU A 447 16.29 -7.62 -13.41
C LEU A 447 16.11 -6.22 -13.99
N LYS A 448 16.86 -5.25 -13.49
CA LYS A 448 16.97 -3.92 -14.09
C LYS A 448 18.44 -3.64 -14.43
N PHE A 449 18.65 -3.13 -15.62
CA PHE A 449 19.95 -2.66 -16.11
C PHE A 449 19.80 -1.22 -16.56
N GLU A 450 20.79 -0.38 -16.26
CA GLU A 450 20.67 1.06 -16.51
C GLU A 450 22.03 1.73 -16.64
N VAL A 451 22.10 2.68 -17.57
CA VAL A 451 23.22 3.61 -17.74
C VAL A 451 22.67 5.03 -17.90
N ASP A 452 22.50 5.70 -16.76
CA ASP A 452 21.87 7.02 -16.66
C ASP A 452 22.51 8.06 -17.58
N GLU A 453 23.83 8.01 -17.77
CA GLU A 453 24.55 9.03 -18.55
C GLU A 453 24.18 9.05 -20.04
N ILE A 454 23.67 7.93 -20.55
CA ILE A 454 23.26 7.78 -21.95
C ILE A 454 21.79 7.36 -22.07
N ASP A 455 21.06 7.32 -20.96
CA ASP A 455 19.64 6.99 -20.89
C ASP A 455 19.31 5.64 -21.56
N TYR A 456 20.06 4.62 -21.14
CA TYR A 456 19.84 3.22 -21.51
C TYR A 456 19.18 2.50 -20.34
N GLU A 457 18.13 1.75 -20.62
CA GLU A 457 17.42 0.96 -19.61
C GLU A 457 16.94 -0.37 -20.20
N LEU A 458 17.06 -1.44 -19.43
CA LEU A 458 16.44 -2.73 -19.73
C LEU A 458 15.81 -3.28 -18.45
N VAL A 459 14.50 -3.50 -18.47
CA VAL A 459 13.76 -4.08 -17.35
C VAL A 459 13.17 -5.42 -17.78
N LEU A 460 13.52 -6.48 -17.05
CA LEU A 460 13.07 -7.84 -17.31
C LEU A 460 12.31 -8.38 -16.10
N GLN A 461 11.15 -8.99 -16.36
CA GLN A 461 10.35 -9.71 -15.39
C GLN A 461 10.57 -11.22 -15.57
N ARG A 462 10.88 -11.94 -14.48
CA ARG A 462 11.00 -13.40 -14.53
C ARG A 462 9.63 -14.02 -14.67
N VAL A 463 9.50 -14.96 -15.60
CA VAL A 463 8.29 -15.74 -15.82
C VAL A 463 8.69 -17.22 -15.95
N CYS A 464 8.28 -18.01 -14.95
CA CYS A 464 8.53 -19.45 -14.90
C CYS A 464 7.28 -20.21 -15.33
N GLU A 465 7.45 -21.28 -16.13
CA GLU A 465 6.34 -22.15 -16.59
C GLU A 465 5.14 -21.38 -17.18
N ASP A 466 5.39 -20.21 -17.79
CA ASP A 466 4.37 -19.28 -18.29
C ASP A 466 3.24 -18.98 -17.26
N ASN A 467 3.63 -18.82 -15.99
CA ASN A 467 2.72 -18.58 -14.86
C ASN A 467 1.67 -19.68 -14.63
N ALA A 468 1.94 -20.93 -15.05
CA ALA A 468 0.99 -22.04 -14.86
C ALA A 468 0.66 -22.36 -13.39
N GLY A 469 1.42 -21.82 -12.43
CA GLY A 469 1.15 -21.94 -10.99
C GLY A 469 0.26 -20.84 -10.41
N ASP A 470 -0.03 -19.78 -11.15
CA ASP A 470 -0.84 -18.64 -10.70
C ASP A 470 -2.28 -18.79 -11.20
N ALA A 471 -3.21 -19.04 -10.27
CA ALA A 471 -4.59 -19.33 -10.59
C ALA A 471 -5.31 -18.11 -11.22
N ASP A 472 -5.04 -16.90 -10.71
CA ASP A 472 -5.67 -15.67 -11.21
C ASP A 472 -5.18 -15.36 -12.62
N VAL A 473 -3.88 -15.48 -12.87
CA VAL A 473 -3.30 -15.30 -14.21
C VAL A 473 -3.94 -16.27 -15.20
N LEU A 474 -4.11 -17.53 -14.82
CA LEU A 474 -4.78 -18.53 -15.67
C LEU A 474 -6.26 -18.19 -15.91
N GLU A 475 -6.99 -17.74 -14.89
CA GLU A 475 -8.39 -17.35 -15.01
C GLU A 475 -8.56 -16.19 -15.99
N ILE A 476 -7.79 -15.11 -15.80
CA ILE A 476 -7.84 -13.92 -16.65
C ILE A 476 -7.47 -14.27 -18.10
N ARG A 477 -6.37 -15.02 -18.32
CA ARG A 477 -5.99 -15.48 -19.67
C ARG A 477 -7.10 -16.27 -20.35
N ASN A 478 -7.71 -17.21 -19.64
CA ASN A 478 -8.79 -18.03 -20.17
C ASN A 478 -10.03 -17.21 -20.52
N TYR A 479 -10.30 -16.16 -19.74
CA TYR A 479 -11.44 -15.28 -19.97
C TYR A 479 -11.22 -14.34 -21.15
N MET A 480 -10.01 -13.78 -21.28
CA MET A 480 -9.61 -12.91 -22.39
C MET A 480 -9.65 -13.64 -23.72
N MET A 481 -9.27 -14.92 -23.74
CA MET A 481 -9.32 -15.74 -24.95
C MET A 481 -10.75 -15.95 -25.46
N GLY A 482 -10.89 -15.90 -26.79
CA GLY A 482 -12.12 -16.22 -27.51
C GLY A 482 -13.09 -15.05 -27.63
N GLY A 483 -13.58 -14.85 -28.86
CA GLY A 483 -14.40 -13.70 -29.23
C GLY A 483 -13.56 -12.56 -29.81
N ASP A 484 -14.25 -11.57 -30.38
CA ASP A 484 -13.65 -10.32 -30.81
C ASP A 484 -13.99 -9.27 -29.75
N TRP A 485 -12.97 -8.58 -29.24
CA TRP A 485 -13.06 -7.49 -28.29
C TRP A 485 -13.01 -6.15 -29.02
N VAL A 486 -13.81 -5.19 -28.56
CA VAL A 486 -13.80 -3.81 -29.04
C VAL A 486 -13.35 -2.88 -27.92
N VAL A 487 -12.69 -1.78 -28.28
CA VAL A 487 -12.41 -0.70 -27.32
C VAL A 487 -13.73 -0.01 -27.02
N ALA A 488 -14.27 -0.26 -25.83
CA ALA A 488 -15.51 0.34 -25.35
C ALA A 488 -15.25 1.75 -24.78
N SER A 489 -14.07 1.95 -24.19
CA SER A 489 -13.59 3.24 -23.72
C SER A 489 -12.06 3.25 -23.75
N TYR A 490 -11.46 4.35 -24.19
CA TYR A 490 -10.06 4.65 -23.94
C TYR A 490 -9.89 6.13 -23.63
N VAL A 491 -9.49 6.42 -22.39
CA VAL A 491 -9.28 7.77 -21.86
C VAL A 491 -7.81 7.87 -21.45
N GLU A 492 -7.12 8.91 -21.92
CA GLU A 492 -5.73 9.22 -21.56
C GLU A 492 -5.70 10.65 -20.99
N GLY A 493 -5.46 10.76 -19.68
CA GLY A 493 -5.71 12.00 -18.93
C GLY A 493 -7.16 12.46 -19.12
N ASP A 494 -7.35 13.69 -19.58
CA ASP A 494 -8.68 14.25 -19.86
C ASP A 494 -9.20 13.95 -21.28
N MET A 495 -8.44 13.22 -22.09
CA MET A 495 -8.76 13.01 -23.51
C MET A 495 -9.42 11.66 -23.74
N ASP A 496 -10.72 11.68 -24.06
CA ASP A 496 -11.41 10.51 -24.60
C ASP A 496 -11.00 10.28 -26.07
N LYS A 497 -10.28 9.18 -26.29
CA LYS A 497 -9.75 8.74 -27.59
C LYS A 497 -10.54 7.58 -28.19
N THR A 498 -11.67 7.19 -27.59
CA THR A 498 -12.45 6.00 -27.97
C THR A 498 -12.86 6.00 -29.45
N GLU A 499 -13.21 7.16 -30.02
CA GLU A 499 -13.64 7.26 -31.42
C GLU A 499 -12.58 6.75 -32.43
N SER A 500 -11.29 6.82 -32.08
CA SER A 500 -10.19 6.36 -32.93
C SER A 500 -10.22 4.86 -33.21
N PHE A 501 -10.91 4.09 -32.37
CA PHE A 501 -11.00 2.63 -32.45
C PHE A 501 -12.30 2.14 -33.09
N MET A 502 -13.17 3.04 -33.55
CA MET A 502 -14.41 2.67 -34.22
C MET A 502 -14.17 1.80 -35.46
N GLY A 503 -14.84 0.64 -35.51
CA GLY A 503 -14.73 -0.31 -36.63
C GLY A 503 -13.52 -1.25 -36.54
N TYR A 504 -12.70 -1.10 -35.49
CA TYR A 504 -11.63 -2.03 -35.16
C TYR A 504 -12.08 -3.00 -34.06
N SER A 505 -11.49 -4.18 -34.07
CA SER A 505 -11.60 -5.16 -32.99
C SER A 505 -10.30 -5.92 -32.83
N THR A 506 -10.15 -6.59 -31.70
CA THR A 506 -8.99 -7.41 -31.38
C THR A 506 -9.40 -8.78 -30.88
N ALA A 507 -8.60 -9.82 -31.09
CA ALA A 507 -8.89 -11.16 -30.58
C ALA A 507 -7.66 -11.78 -29.93
N PHE A 508 -7.78 -12.12 -28.65
CA PHE A 508 -6.72 -12.80 -27.89
C PHE A 508 -6.68 -14.29 -28.25
N MET A 509 -5.52 -14.74 -28.70
CA MET A 509 -5.26 -16.08 -29.22
C MET A 509 -4.22 -16.81 -28.37
N VAL A 510 -4.09 -18.11 -28.61
CA VAL A 510 -3.04 -18.95 -28.02
C VAL A 510 -1.64 -18.49 -28.41
N GLU A 511 -0.61 -19.00 -27.73
CA GLU A 511 0.80 -18.63 -27.97
C GLU A 511 1.06 -17.11 -27.83
N ASN A 512 0.31 -16.47 -26.93
CA ASN A 512 0.40 -15.04 -26.62
C ASN A 512 0.13 -14.13 -27.82
N GLN A 513 -0.54 -14.62 -28.88
CA GLN A 513 -0.84 -13.82 -30.06
C GLN A 513 -2.14 -13.03 -29.90
N ILE A 514 -2.18 -11.81 -30.43
CA ILE A 514 -3.39 -11.00 -30.51
C ILE A 514 -3.63 -10.56 -31.96
N GLU A 515 -4.82 -10.84 -32.50
CA GLU A 515 -5.19 -10.47 -33.88
C GLU A 515 -5.82 -9.07 -33.90
N LEU A 516 -5.38 -8.20 -34.80
CA LEU A 516 -5.94 -6.86 -34.99
C LEU A 516 -6.80 -6.84 -36.25
N LYS A 517 -8.04 -6.40 -36.11
CA LYS A 517 -9.07 -6.49 -37.15
C LYS A 517 -9.64 -5.12 -37.49
N GLU A 518 -9.88 -4.89 -38.76
CA GLU A 518 -10.63 -3.74 -39.27
C GLU A 518 -11.81 -4.28 -40.08
N GLY A 519 -13.05 -3.89 -39.72
CA GLY A 519 -14.26 -4.42 -40.36
C GLY A 519 -14.37 -5.95 -40.28
N GLY A 520 -13.82 -6.56 -39.24
CA GLY A 520 -13.81 -8.01 -39.00
C GLY A 520 -12.75 -8.80 -39.79
N THR A 521 -11.82 -8.14 -40.49
CA THR A 521 -10.72 -8.80 -41.19
C THR A 521 -9.39 -8.51 -40.50
N THR A 522 -8.64 -9.57 -40.16
CA THR A 522 -7.30 -9.44 -39.56
C THR A 522 -6.34 -8.75 -40.52
N TYR A 523 -5.73 -7.64 -40.09
CA TYR A 523 -4.75 -6.89 -40.87
C TYR A 523 -3.34 -6.92 -40.28
N ALA A 524 -3.23 -7.18 -38.97
CA ALA A 524 -1.98 -7.29 -38.25
C ALA A 524 -2.12 -8.24 -37.05
N ASN A 525 -0.99 -8.57 -36.43
CA ASN A 525 -0.93 -9.30 -35.17
C ASN A 525 -0.02 -8.54 -34.20
N GLY A 526 -0.30 -8.70 -32.92
CA GLY A 526 0.55 -8.27 -31.82
C GLY A 526 0.86 -9.43 -30.87
N LEU A 527 1.30 -9.06 -29.68
CA LEU A 527 1.56 -9.96 -28.56
C LEU A 527 0.74 -9.51 -27.34
N TRP A 528 0.24 -10.45 -26.54
CA TRP A 528 -0.37 -10.15 -25.24
C TRP A 528 0.15 -11.10 -24.17
N ARG A 529 0.22 -10.63 -22.93
CA ARG A 529 0.52 -11.48 -21.77
C ARG A 529 -0.29 -11.04 -20.56
N VAL A 530 -0.56 -12.01 -19.69
CA VAL A 530 -0.98 -11.74 -18.31
C VAL A 530 0.08 -12.33 -17.40
N LEU A 531 0.54 -11.57 -16.43
CA LEU A 531 1.54 -11.99 -15.46
C LEU A 531 1.35 -11.27 -14.14
N ARG A 532 1.99 -11.77 -13.09
CA ARG A 532 2.11 -11.07 -11.82
C ARG A 532 3.51 -10.47 -11.72
N ASN A 533 3.60 -9.18 -11.40
CA ASN A 533 4.90 -8.52 -11.24
C ASN A 533 5.54 -8.89 -9.88
N LYS A 534 6.71 -8.31 -9.59
CA LYS A 534 7.41 -8.56 -8.32
C LYS A 534 6.64 -8.10 -7.08
N ASP A 535 5.75 -7.13 -7.24
CA ASP A 535 4.97 -6.47 -6.19
C ASP A 535 3.61 -7.18 -5.98
N GLY A 536 3.43 -8.37 -6.56
CA GLY A 536 2.20 -9.14 -6.44
C GLY A 536 1.03 -8.60 -7.29
N GLN A 537 1.21 -7.53 -8.04
CA GLN A 537 0.16 -6.93 -8.87
C GLN A 537 -0.02 -7.71 -10.19
N LEU A 538 -1.28 -7.87 -10.60
CA LEU A 538 -1.63 -8.45 -11.89
C LEU A 538 -1.45 -7.42 -13.00
N LYS A 539 -0.72 -7.80 -14.04
CA LYS A 539 -0.45 -6.96 -15.20
C LYS A 539 -0.93 -7.63 -16.50
N VAL A 540 -1.42 -6.81 -17.42
CA VAL A 540 -1.83 -7.22 -18.77
C VAL A 540 -0.99 -6.47 -19.80
N TYR A 541 0.03 -7.14 -20.33
CA TYR A 541 0.91 -6.54 -21.32
C TYR A 541 0.21 -6.65 -22.67
N LEU A 542 -0.05 -5.52 -23.30
CA LEU A 542 -0.58 -5.45 -24.66
C LEU A 542 0.51 -4.85 -25.54
N ASN A 543 0.95 -5.58 -26.56
CA ASN A 543 1.91 -5.08 -27.53
C ASN A 543 1.32 -5.20 -28.92
N PHE A 544 0.97 -4.04 -29.48
CA PHE A 544 0.39 -3.94 -30.81
C PHE A 544 1.44 -3.59 -31.87
N GLY A 545 2.69 -3.36 -31.48
CA GLY A 545 3.76 -2.86 -32.34
C GLY A 545 3.36 -1.56 -33.03
N ASP A 546 3.89 -1.32 -34.23
CA ASP A 546 3.62 -0.08 -34.98
C ASP A 546 2.25 -0.08 -35.72
N ASN A 547 1.28 -0.85 -35.23
CA ASN A 547 -0.01 -1.07 -35.93
C ASN A 547 -1.09 -0.11 -35.44
N ALA A 548 -1.29 1.01 -36.14
CA ALA A 548 -2.39 1.94 -35.88
C ALA A 548 -3.78 1.28 -36.07
N PRO A 549 -4.82 1.69 -35.31
CA PRO A 549 -4.77 2.67 -34.22
C PRO A 549 -4.24 2.07 -32.89
N PHE A 550 -4.08 0.75 -32.80
CA PHE A 550 -3.74 0.05 -31.56
C PHE A 550 -2.33 0.33 -31.01
N LEU A 551 -1.41 0.92 -31.80
CA LEU A 551 -0.07 1.24 -31.32
C LEU A 551 -0.10 2.09 -30.03
N GLU A 552 -1.09 2.99 -29.90
CA GLU A 552 -1.26 3.86 -28.72
C GLU A 552 -1.67 3.08 -27.46
N LEU A 553 -2.09 1.82 -27.58
CA LEU A 553 -2.45 0.95 -26.46
C LEU A 553 -1.34 -0.04 -26.09
N THR A 554 -0.15 0.11 -26.68
CA THR A 554 1.01 -0.76 -26.37
C THR A 554 1.57 -0.37 -25.01
N GLU A 555 1.21 -1.10 -23.96
CA GLU A 555 1.59 -0.78 -22.58
C GLU A 555 1.52 -2.01 -21.66
N ASP A 556 2.21 -1.93 -20.52
CA ASP A 556 2.25 -2.91 -19.43
C ASP A 556 1.17 -2.67 -18.36
N TRP A 557 -0.09 -2.56 -18.83
CA TRP A 557 -1.27 -2.17 -18.06
C TRP A 557 -1.44 -2.89 -16.71
N ASP A 558 -1.89 -2.15 -15.71
CA ASP A 558 -2.49 -2.68 -14.49
C ASP A 558 -3.85 -3.32 -14.77
N TYR A 559 -4.02 -4.53 -14.26
CA TYR A 559 -5.31 -5.20 -14.26
C TYR A 559 -6.22 -4.59 -13.20
N VAL A 560 -7.40 -4.10 -13.60
CA VAL A 560 -8.43 -3.60 -12.66
C VAL A 560 -9.48 -4.67 -12.42
N SER A 561 -10.18 -5.10 -13.48
CA SER A 561 -11.23 -6.11 -13.36
C SER A 561 -11.56 -6.81 -14.67
N ILE A 562 -12.12 -8.01 -14.58
CA ILE A 562 -12.76 -8.70 -15.70
C ILE A 562 -14.09 -9.32 -15.27
N VAL A 563 -15.19 -8.78 -15.77
CA VAL A 563 -16.55 -9.16 -15.36
C VAL A 563 -17.48 -9.09 -16.57
N GLU A 564 -18.34 -10.09 -16.76
CA GLU A 564 -19.42 -10.08 -17.77
C GLU A 564 -19.03 -9.67 -19.21
N GLY A 565 -17.83 -10.02 -19.67
CA GLY A 565 -17.34 -9.72 -21.02
C GLY A 565 -16.65 -8.37 -21.15
N ARG A 566 -16.41 -7.69 -20.01
CA ARG A 566 -15.74 -6.41 -19.92
C ARG A 566 -14.41 -6.58 -19.18
N LEU A 567 -13.33 -6.10 -19.77
CA LEU A 567 -11.99 -6.04 -19.19
C LEU A 567 -11.63 -4.57 -19.01
N GLU A 568 -11.25 -4.20 -17.79
CA GLU A 568 -10.82 -2.86 -17.43
C GLU A 568 -9.35 -2.87 -17.01
N LEU A 569 -8.59 -1.96 -17.58
CA LEU A 569 -7.16 -1.81 -17.44
C LEU A 569 -6.83 -0.35 -17.13
N LYS A 570 -5.85 -0.11 -16.26
CA LYS A 570 -5.35 1.22 -15.91
C LYS A 570 -3.85 1.27 -16.17
N ASP A 571 -3.33 2.44 -16.50
CA ASP A 571 -1.90 2.72 -16.51
C ASP A 571 -1.67 4.13 -15.97
N VAL A 572 -0.52 4.35 -15.34
CA VAL A 572 -0.08 5.67 -14.87
C VAL A 572 1.30 5.91 -15.46
N SER A 573 1.40 6.87 -16.37
CA SER A 573 2.66 7.24 -16.99
C SER A 573 3.59 7.93 -15.99
N GLY A 574 4.88 8.00 -16.34
CA GLY A 574 5.88 8.67 -15.49
C GLY A 574 5.69 10.18 -15.30
N ASP A 575 4.72 10.80 -15.97
CA ASP A 575 4.30 12.19 -15.77
C ASP A 575 2.93 12.32 -15.08
N GLY A 576 2.45 11.23 -14.45
CA GLY A 576 1.19 11.18 -13.71
C GLY A 576 -0.06 11.06 -14.58
N THR A 577 0.07 11.02 -15.92
CA THR A 577 -1.09 10.86 -16.80
C THR A 577 -1.71 9.47 -16.59
N VAL A 578 -2.94 9.46 -16.07
CA VAL A 578 -3.71 8.23 -15.92
C VAL A 578 -4.37 7.86 -17.24
N SER A 579 -4.15 6.63 -17.69
CA SER A 579 -4.84 6.04 -18.82
C SER A 579 -5.79 4.93 -18.34
N VAL A 580 -7.01 4.90 -18.87
CA VAL A 580 -7.99 3.85 -18.62
C VAL A 580 -8.44 3.24 -19.94
N LEU A 581 -8.22 1.94 -20.09
CA LEU A 581 -8.62 1.15 -21.24
C LEU A 581 -9.69 0.14 -20.84
N VAL A 582 -10.79 0.16 -21.57
CA VAL A 582 -11.90 -0.77 -21.43
C VAL A 582 -12.11 -1.52 -22.72
N LEU A 583 -12.04 -2.85 -22.65
CA LEU A 583 -12.38 -3.76 -23.74
C LEU A 583 -13.68 -4.51 -23.44
N GLU A 584 -14.55 -4.67 -24.44
CA GLU A 584 -15.79 -5.46 -24.32
C GLU A 584 -15.91 -6.50 -25.44
N LYS A 585 -16.49 -7.67 -25.15
CA LYS A 585 -16.59 -8.82 -26.09
C LYS A 585 -18.00 -9.31 -26.39
#